data_AF-A0A848ZB26-F1
#
_entry.id   AF-A0A848ZB26-F1
#
_cell.length_a   1.000
_cell.length_b   1.000
_cell.length_c   1.000
_cell.angle_alpha   90.00
_cell.angle_beta   90.00
_cell.angle_gamma   90.00
#
_symmetry.space_group_name_H-M   'P 1'
#
loop_
_entity.id
_entity.type
_entity.pdbx_description
1 polymer ?
#
loop_
_entity_poly.entity_id
_entity_poly.type
_entity_poly.pdbx_seq_one_letter_code
_entity_poly.pdbx_strand_id
1 'polypeptide(L)'
;MTDVDGVVQKQDYRLDAARRVAGFAPFLECWESHRQRDRLPTVSDFDPLRDTIGIAGIHLIDAPSTDAGTFRFVNFDTTTRPDGGSFSGTYVADYPDPALRQFALMDYWSTATSGQATFNDFNVRKTYRRGKFARLILPLSDEGSKKASKLMVVVRLLEYRKPGSSPRAESAGDLSTKRNRRGGSSKAGAISAHRRLESTAVGPPVDRLQREEAAVSHLFHSGAHEQLADRDLLVWLFEQSGVKAEADELASLLVEHFGSLASITAMGHERLGEFPGLTSDTMTTLKVVRELATRIVRLETMENPVVPDSRQVIEYCRARMAHEAVEHVRLLYLDQKNRLISDEAYNGGGVSSVQVSPRTVIKRAIVLNAQSIIMAHNHPSGDPSPSPADIEVTREFLCAVSTVGLKLLDHLIIGRSGHVSLRSLGYFESD
;
A
#
# COMPACT_ATOMS: atom_id res chain seq x y z
N MET A 1 -12.71 -10.52 -15.41
CA MET A 1 -13.97 -9.76 -15.50
C MET A 1 -14.44 -9.50 -14.08
N THR A 2 -14.41 -8.22 -13.67
CA THR A 2 -15.20 -7.59 -12.58
C THR A 2 -15.24 -8.25 -11.19
N ASP A 3 -14.33 -7.86 -10.30
CA ASP A 3 -14.68 -7.71 -8.87
C ASP A 3 -15.15 -6.26 -8.68
N VAL A 4 -16.44 -6.01 -8.94
CA VAL A 4 -17.07 -4.67 -8.88
C VAL A 4 -17.82 -4.46 -7.56
N ASP A 5 -17.81 -5.41 -6.64
CA ASP A 5 -18.67 -5.34 -5.45
C ASP A 5 -18.01 -4.65 -4.25
N GLY A 6 -17.45 -3.47 -4.52
CA GLY A 6 -17.22 -2.46 -3.51
C GLY A 6 -18.48 -1.65 -3.28
N VAL A 7 -19.32 -2.01 -2.31
CA VAL A 7 -20.48 -1.17 -1.96
C VAL A 7 -19.99 0.10 -1.26
N VAL A 8 -20.02 1.22 -1.99
CA VAL A 8 -19.86 2.56 -1.42
C VAL A 8 -21.24 3.09 -1.05
N GLN A 9 -21.58 3.02 0.24
CA GLN A 9 -22.77 3.72 0.77
C GLN A 9 -22.35 5.09 1.23
N LYS A 10 -22.80 6.14 0.53
CA LYS A 10 -22.56 7.54 0.83
C LYS A 10 -23.80 8.15 1.46
N GLN A 11 -23.62 8.97 2.49
CA GLN A 11 -24.68 9.83 3.03
C GLN A 11 -24.20 11.28 3.09
N ASP A 12 -24.97 12.18 2.49
CA ASP A 12 -24.74 13.62 2.54
C ASP A 12 -25.38 14.23 3.79
N TYR A 13 -24.70 15.21 4.39
CA TYR A 13 -25.16 15.89 5.59
C TYR A 13 -25.11 17.41 5.40
N ARG A 14 -25.86 18.14 6.24
CA ARG A 14 -25.67 19.59 6.39
C ARG A 14 -24.26 19.87 6.92
N LEU A 15 -23.65 20.96 6.47
CA LEU A 15 -22.28 21.34 6.84
C LEU A 15 -22.07 21.44 8.36
N ASP A 16 -23.08 21.89 9.11
CA ASP A 16 -23.01 21.97 10.59
C ASP A 16 -22.68 20.62 11.26
N ALA A 17 -23.07 19.50 10.63
CA ALA A 17 -22.75 18.18 11.16
C ALA A 17 -21.24 17.89 11.15
N ALA A 18 -20.47 18.53 10.27
CA ALA A 18 -19.02 18.38 10.16
C ALA A 18 -18.29 18.87 11.43
N ARG A 19 -18.87 19.83 12.18
CA ARG A 19 -18.30 20.34 13.44
C ARG A 19 -18.17 19.28 14.53
N ARG A 20 -18.97 18.21 14.45
CA ARG A 20 -18.94 17.08 15.38
C ARG A 20 -17.84 16.06 15.03
N VAL A 21 -17.24 16.17 13.86
CA VAL A 21 -16.13 15.32 13.44
C VAL A 21 -14.84 15.93 13.99
N ALA A 22 -14.17 15.22 14.89
CA ALA A 22 -12.93 15.69 15.46
C ALA A 22 -11.90 16.01 14.34
N GLY A 23 -11.10 17.06 14.55
CA GLY A 23 -10.12 17.54 13.56
C GLY A 23 -10.69 18.36 12.40
N PHE A 24 -12.00 18.38 12.16
CA PHE A 24 -12.58 19.20 11.07
C PHE A 24 -12.77 20.68 11.44
N ALA A 25 -12.83 21.00 12.74
CA ALA A 25 -13.10 22.36 13.22
C ALA A 25 -12.13 23.42 12.66
N PRO A 26 -10.79 23.24 12.67
CA PRO A 26 -9.87 24.26 12.18
C PRO A 26 -10.11 24.61 10.70
N PHE A 27 -10.40 23.60 9.87
CA PHE A 27 -10.67 23.81 8.45
C PHE A 27 -11.97 24.55 8.19
N LEU A 28 -13.04 24.19 8.93
CA LEU A 28 -14.34 24.85 8.82
C LEU A 28 -14.24 26.31 9.29
N GLU A 29 -13.58 26.56 10.42
CA GLU A 29 -13.40 27.91 10.97
C GLU A 29 -12.64 28.82 10.01
N CYS A 30 -11.54 28.34 9.42
CA CYS A 30 -10.79 29.07 8.41
C CYS A 30 -11.68 29.39 7.18
N TRP A 31 -12.34 28.38 6.64
CA TRP A 31 -13.21 28.55 5.48
C TRP A 31 -14.36 29.53 5.72
N GLU A 32 -15.06 29.40 6.84
CA GLU A 32 -16.17 30.29 7.21
C GLU A 32 -15.70 31.72 7.43
N SER A 33 -14.52 31.92 8.03
CA SER A 33 -13.92 33.25 8.21
C SER A 33 -13.70 33.95 6.87
N HIS A 34 -13.21 33.23 5.85
CA HIS A 34 -13.03 33.79 4.51
C HIS A 34 -14.38 34.05 3.81
N ARG A 35 -15.35 33.14 3.97
CA ARG A 35 -16.69 33.31 3.38
C ARG A 35 -17.44 34.52 3.95
N GLN A 36 -17.26 34.86 5.23
CA GLN A 36 -17.80 36.09 5.82
C GLN A 36 -17.30 37.36 5.12
N ARG A 37 -16.11 37.31 4.50
CA ARG A 37 -15.51 38.40 3.71
C ARG A 37 -15.78 38.26 2.21
N ASP A 38 -16.69 37.37 1.84
CA ASP A 38 -17.02 36.99 0.46
C ASP A 38 -15.77 36.64 -0.36
N ARG A 39 -14.90 35.81 0.21
CA ARG A 39 -13.70 35.24 -0.43
C ARG A 39 -13.60 33.75 -0.12
N LEU A 40 -12.80 33.03 -0.89
CA LEU A 40 -12.34 31.68 -0.55
C LEU A 40 -10.95 31.75 0.08
N PRO A 41 -10.58 30.82 0.96
CA PRO A 41 -9.22 30.71 1.44
C PRO A 41 -8.29 30.15 0.36
N THR A 42 -7.02 30.46 0.52
CA THR A 42 -5.87 29.87 -0.18
C THR A 42 -5.36 28.67 0.60
N VAL A 43 -4.53 27.82 -0.03
CA VAL A 43 -3.91 26.68 0.67
C VAL A 43 -3.02 27.14 1.84
N SER A 44 -2.38 28.30 1.70
CA SER A 44 -1.51 28.90 2.73
C SER A 44 -2.24 29.40 3.97
N ASP A 45 -3.57 29.57 3.91
CA ASP A 45 -4.36 30.01 5.06
C ASP A 45 -4.59 28.87 6.09
N PHE A 46 -4.16 27.64 5.78
CA PHE A 46 -4.25 26.48 6.65
C PHE A 46 -2.87 26.15 7.24
N ASP A 47 -2.84 25.84 8.54
CA ASP A 47 -1.63 25.44 9.26
C ASP A 47 -1.46 23.91 9.15
N PRO A 48 -0.45 23.40 8.43
CA PRO A 48 -0.29 21.97 8.23
C PRO A 48 0.01 21.19 9.51
N LEU A 49 0.53 21.83 10.55
CA LEU A 49 0.88 21.18 11.83
C LEU A 49 -0.33 21.11 12.76
N ARG A 50 -1.11 22.19 12.84
CA ARG A 50 -2.32 22.25 13.67
C ARG A 50 -3.49 21.52 13.02
N ASP A 51 -3.69 21.70 11.72
CA ASP A 51 -4.93 21.32 11.07
C ASP A 51 -4.96 19.82 10.71
N THR A 52 -3.81 19.16 10.61
CA THR A 52 -3.75 17.72 10.26
C THR A 52 -3.97 16.77 11.44
N ILE A 53 -4.05 17.28 12.69
CA ILE A 53 -4.17 16.45 13.89
C ILE A 53 -5.50 15.67 13.88
N GLY A 54 -5.40 14.34 13.91
CA GLY A 54 -6.55 13.43 13.94
C GLY A 54 -7.25 13.25 12.59
N ILE A 55 -6.66 13.74 11.50
CA ILE A 55 -7.16 13.53 10.13
C ILE A 55 -6.49 12.29 9.52
N ALA A 56 -7.25 11.52 8.75
CA ALA A 56 -6.76 10.30 8.11
C ALA A 56 -6.11 10.58 6.75
N GLY A 57 -6.41 11.70 6.11
CA GLY A 57 -5.75 12.16 4.89
C GLY A 57 -6.28 13.51 4.41
N ILE A 58 -5.46 14.26 3.67
CA ILE A 58 -5.88 15.47 2.96
C ILE A 58 -5.44 15.34 1.50
N HIS A 59 -6.35 15.67 0.58
CA HIS A 59 -6.05 15.74 -0.84
C HIS A 59 -6.32 17.13 -1.37
N LEU A 60 -5.49 17.60 -2.29
CA LEU A 60 -5.72 18.84 -3.03
C LEU A 60 -6.08 18.50 -4.47
N ILE A 61 -7.11 19.17 -4.99
CA ILE A 61 -7.60 19.00 -6.36
C ILE A 61 -7.46 20.32 -7.10
N ASP A 62 -6.83 20.30 -8.26
CA ASP A 62 -6.93 21.36 -9.25
C ASP A 62 -8.28 21.27 -9.94
N ALA A 63 -9.06 22.33 -9.82
CA ALA A 63 -10.40 22.45 -10.38
C ALA A 63 -10.55 23.81 -11.11
N PRO A 64 -9.74 24.10 -12.15
CA PRO A 64 -9.73 25.40 -12.82
C PRO A 64 -10.91 25.61 -13.78
N SER A 65 -11.69 24.57 -14.07
CA SER A 65 -12.77 24.59 -15.07
C SER A 65 -14.10 24.08 -14.51
N THR A 66 -15.20 24.25 -15.25
CA THR A 66 -16.48 23.63 -14.93
C THR A 66 -16.59 22.17 -15.43
N ASP A 67 -15.53 21.63 -16.04
CA ASP A 67 -15.48 20.25 -16.51
C ASP A 67 -14.76 19.36 -15.50
N ALA A 68 -15.53 18.53 -14.81
CA ALA A 68 -15.04 17.58 -13.82
C ALA A 68 -13.99 16.59 -14.38
N GLY A 69 -14.02 16.31 -15.69
CA GLY A 69 -13.05 15.43 -16.35
C GLY A 69 -11.63 15.98 -16.35
N THR A 70 -11.49 17.30 -16.22
CA THR A 70 -10.18 17.98 -16.20
C THR A 70 -9.55 18.09 -14.81
N PHE A 71 -10.27 17.65 -13.76
CA PHE A 71 -9.80 17.80 -12.39
C PHE A 71 -8.60 16.90 -12.13
N ARG A 72 -7.58 17.42 -11.47
CA ARG A 72 -6.34 16.68 -11.18
C ARG A 72 -6.03 16.68 -9.70
N PHE A 73 -5.49 15.58 -9.21
CA PHE A 73 -4.92 15.58 -7.85
C PHE A 73 -3.61 16.37 -7.86
N VAL A 74 -3.51 17.43 -7.06
CA VAL A 74 -2.26 18.18 -6.82
C VAL A 74 -1.39 17.43 -5.82
N ASN A 75 -2.03 16.92 -4.76
CA ASN A 75 -1.40 16.05 -3.77
C ASN A 75 -2.42 15.02 -3.31
N PHE A 76 -2.04 13.74 -3.35
CA PHE A 76 -2.79 12.64 -2.76
C PHE A 76 -1.99 12.04 -1.60
N ASP A 77 -2.23 12.50 -0.35
CA ASP A 77 -1.41 12.01 0.78
C ASP A 77 -1.82 10.59 1.26
N THR A 78 -0.83 9.95 1.88
CA THR A 78 -0.33 8.58 1.73
C THR A 78 -0.55 7.70 2.97
N THR A 79 -1.38 8.14 3.92
CA THR A 79 -1.46 7.51 5.26
C THR A 79 -2.42 6.31 5.37
N THR A 80 -3.10 5.87 4.31
CA THR A 80 -4.02 4.71 4.41
C THR A 80 -4.05 3.74 3.23
N ARG A 81 -2.96 3.62 2.45
CA ARG A 81 -2.91 2.71 1.29
C ARG A 81 -1.85 1.61 1.43
N PRO A 82 -2.25 0.33 1.50
CA PRO A 82 -1.33 -0.80 1.43
C PRO A 82 -0.66 -0.99 0.06
N ASP A 83 -1.13 -0.29 -0.98
CA ASP A 83 -0.74 -0.43 -2.39
C ASP A 83 0.24 0.65 -2.90
N GLY A 84 0.63 1.63 -2.08
CA GLY A 84 1.74 2.56 -2.41
C GLY A 84 1.54 3.51 -3.60
N GLY A 85 0.32 3.60 -4.17
CA GLY A 85 0.01 4.49 -5.30
C GLY A 85 -0.26 5.94 -4.88
N SER A 86 0.53 6.87 -5.40
CA SER A 86 0.24 8.32 -5.40
C SER A 86 -0.56 8.65 -6.66
N PHE A 87 -1.71 9.32 -6.51
CA PHE A 87 -2.50 9.84 -7.64
C PHE A 87 -2.14 11.29 -7.97
N SER A 88 -1.12 11.86 -7.32
CA SER A 88 -0.67 13.23 -7.61
C SER A 88 -0.28 13.36 -9.08
N GLY A 89 -0.83 14.36 -9.76
CA GLY A 89 -0.66 14.61 -11.19
C GLY A 89 -1.65 13.87 -12.10
N THR A 90 -2.40 12.88 -11.61
CA THR A 90 -3.39 12.14 -12.42
C THR A 90 -4.75 12.84 -12.42
N TYR A 91 -5.58 12.54 -13.42
CA TYR A 91 -6.96 13.01 -13.43
C TYR A 91 -7.80 12.27 -12.40
N VAL A 92 -8.77 12.95 -11.81
CA VAL A 92 -9.79 12.33 -10.95
C VAL A 92 -10.62 11.32 -11.76
N ALA A 93 -10.80 11.58 -13.06
CA ALA A 93 -11.46 10.68 -14.00
C ALA A 93 -10.71 9.35 -14.24
N ASP A 94 -9.43 9.26 -13.88
CA ASP A 94 -8.65 8.03 -14.01
C ASP A 94 -8.59 7.23 -12.70
N TYR A 95 -9.31 7.67 -11.65
CA TYR A 95 -9.30 7.00 -10.36
C TYR A 95 -9.76 5.53 -10.51
N PRO A 96 -8.95 4.51 -10.18
CA PRO A 96 -9.18 3.12 -10.63
C PRO A 96 -10.49 2.51 -10.19
N ASP A 97 -10.96 2.87 -8.99
CA ASP A 97 -12.23 2.39 -8.43
C ASP A 97 -13.41 3.15 -9.07
N PRO A 98 -14.25 2.49 -9.89
CA PRO A 98 -15.32 3.19 -10.61
C PRO A 98 -16.37 3.83 -9.70
N ALA A 99 -16.69 3.21 -8.56
CA ALA A 99 -17.69 3.71 -7.63
C ALA A 99 -17.18 4.95 -6.88
N LEU A 100 -15.96 4.89 -6.34
CA LEU A 100 -15.32 6.03 -5.69
C LEU A 100 -15.01 7.15 -6.69
N ARG A 101 -14.64 6.81 -7.93
CA ARG A 101 -14.41 7.77 -9.01
C ARG A 101 -15.66 8.60 -9.29
N GLN A 102 -16.80 7.94 -9.51
CA GLN A 102 -18.06 8.63 -9.81
C GLN A 102 -18.47 9.55 -8.65
N PHE A 103 -18.40 9.05 -7.42
CA PHE A 103 -18.67 9.82 -6.20
C PHE A 103 -17.74 11.04 -6.05
N ALA A 104 -16.44 10.86 -6.28
CA ALA A 104 -15.47 11.94 -6.17
C ALA A 104 -15.74 13.01 -7.22
N LEU A 105 -15.93 12.63 -8.49
CA LEU A 105 -16.21 13.57 -9.58
C LEU A 105 -17.47 14.40 -9.32
N MET A 106 -18.57 13.77 -8.91
CA MET A 106 -19.83 14.47 -8.65
C MET A 106 -19.72 15.48 -7.51
N ASP A 107 -19.13 15.07 -6.39
CA ASP A 107 -19.01 15.95 -5.22
C ASP A 107 -18.04 17.09 -5.50
N TYR A 108 -16.89 16.80 -6.11
CA TYR A 108 -15.89 17.82 -6.42
C TYR A 108 -16.46 18.85 -7.39
N TRP A 109 -17.15 18.40 -8.43
CA TRP A 109 -17.80 19.28 -9.39
C TRP A 109 -18.86 20.15 -8.72
N SER A 110 -19.69 19.57 -7.85
CA SER A 110 -20.73 20.29 -7.11
C SER A 110 -20.13 21.35 -6.17
N THR A 111 -19.10 21.00 -5.39
CA THR A 111 -18.40 21.93 -4.50
C THR A 111 -17.71 23.05 -5.29
N ALA A 112 -16.99 22.72 -6.37
CA ALA A 112 -16.29 23.71 -7.20
C ALA A 112 -17.27 24.70 -7.85
N THR A 113 -18.38 24.20 -8.38
CA THR A 113 -19.37 25.02 -9.09
C THR A 113 -20.19 25.88 -8.12
N SER A 114 -20.59 25.33 -6.98
CA SER A 114 -21.40 26.06 -5.99
C SER A 114 -20.57 27.04 -5.14
N GLY A 115 -19.27 26.80 -5.01
CA GLY A 115 -18.41 27.51 -4.06
C GLY A 115 -18.79 27.26 -2.59
N GLN A 116 -19.62 26.25 -2.32
CA GLN A 116 -20.05 25.86 -0.98
C GLN A 116 -19.33 24.59 -0.53
N ALA A 117 -18.90 24.57 0.74
CA ALA A 117 -18.33 23.38 1.34
C ALA A 117 -19.34 22.23 1.39
N THR A 118 -18.86 21.01 1.17
CA THR A 118 -19.68 19.79 1.16
C THR A 118 -19.18 18.82 2.24
N PHE A 119 -20.11 18.16 2.93
CA PHE A 119 -19.78 17.16 3.96
C PHE A 119 -20.60 15.89 3.74
N ASN A 120 -19.91 14.75 3.67
CA ASN A 120 -20.51 13.43 3.63
C ASN A 120 -19.74 12.43 4.49
N ASP A 121 -20.40 11.32 4.81
CA ASP A 121 -19.70 10.09 5.16
C ASP A 121 -19.87 9.06 4.05
N PHE A 122 -18.94 8.12 3.99
CA PHE A 122 -19.03 6.98 3.09
C PHE A 122 -18.41 5.74 3.70
N ASN A 123 -19.01 4.60 3.41
CA ASN A 123 -18.49 3.29 3.78
C ASN A 123 -17.73 2.69 2.61
N VAL A 124 -16.54 2.16 2.87
CA VAL A 124 -15.81 1.33 1.90
C VAL A 124 -15.86 -0.10 2.40
N ARG A 125 -16.53 -0.98 1.64
CA ARG A 125 -16.54 -2.42 1.86
C ARG A 125 -15.82 -3.11 0.71
N LYS A 126 -14.54 -3.43 0.91
CA LYS A 126 -13.76 -4.27 0.01
C LYS A 126 -13.27 -5.52 0.76
N THR A 127 -12.90 -6.56 0.01
CA THR A 127 -12.38 -7.84 0.52
C THR A 127 -11.25 -7.67 1.54
N TYR A 128 -10.43 -6.62 1.39
CA TYR A 128 -9.27 -6.32 2.24
C TYR A 128 -9.43 -5.06 3.12
N ARG A 129 -10.54 -4.31 3.02
CA ARG A 129 -10.71 -3.04 3.75
C ARG A 129 -12.18 -2.78 4.08
N ARG A 130 -12.47 -2.68 5.37
CA ARG A 130 -13.76 -2.20 5.87
C ARG A 130 -13.52 -0.96 6.74
N GLY A 131 -14.03 0.17 6.29
CA GLY A 131 -13.92 1.41 7.05
C GLY A 131 -15.04 2.38 6.74
N LYS A 132 -15.43 3.15 7.76
CA LYS A 132 -16.34 4.29 7.64
C LYS A 132 -15.51 5.57 7.66
N PHE A 133 -15.72 6.44 6.68
CA PHE A 133 -14.96 7.68 6.51
C PHE A 133 -15.89 8.88 6.52
N ALA A 134 -15.48 9.94 7.21
CA ALA A 134 -16.05 11.28 7.07
C ALA A 134 -15.19 12.08 6.08
N ARG A 135 -15.83 12.85 5.20
CA ARG A 135 -15.16 13.67 4.19
C ARG A 135 -15.76 15.07 4.13
N LEU A 136 -14.89 16.04 4.35
CA LEU A 136 -15.16 17.46 4.18
C LEU A 136 -14.45 17.95 2.91
N ILE A 137 -15.17 18.63 2.04
CA ILE A 137 -14.66 19.18 0.78
C ILE A 137 -14.82 20.68 0.83
N LEU A 138 -13.71 21.41 0.76
CA LEU A 138 -13.66 22.86 0.84
C LEU A 138 -13.24 23.46 -0.50
N PRO A 139 -14.01 24.41 -1.06
CA PRO A 139 -13.58 25.18 -2.21
C PRO A 139 -12.53 26.21 -1.79
N LEU A 140 -11.45 26.28 -2.56
CA LEU A 140 -10.31 27.16 -2.38
C LEU A 140 -10.07 28.00 -3.63
N SER A 141 -9.33 29.09 -3.47
CA SER A 141 -8.84 29.89 -4.60
C SER A 141 -7.35 30.16 -4.45
N ASP A 142 -6.61 30.09 -5.55
CA ASP A 142 -5.17 30.42 -5.57
C ASP A 142 -4.87 31.84 -5.12
N GLU A 143 -5.75 32.79 -5.46
CA GLU A 143 -5.59 34.21 -5.18
C GLU A 143 -6.61 34.70 -4.13
N GLY A 144 -7.32 33.77 -3.49
CA GLY A 144 -8.41 34.07 -2.55
C GLY A 144 -9.60 34.77 -3.22
N SER A 145 -9.91 34.44 -4.48
CA SER A 145 -11.09 34.95 -5.20
C SER A 145 -12.40 34.30 -4.69
N LYS A 146 -13.54 34.72 -5.24
CA LYS A 146 -14.87 34.10 -4.98
C LYS A 146 -15.08 32.79 -5.72
N LYS A 147 -14.29 32.52 -6.77
CA LYS A 147 -14.41 31.33 -7.60
C LYS A 147 -13.41 30.28 -7.13
N ALA A 148 -13.87 29.05 -7.03
CA ALA A 148 -13.00 27.94 -6.72
C ALA A 148 -12.05 27.70 -7.92
N SER A 149 -10.75 27.65 -7.65
CA SER A 149 -9.74 27.12 -8.59
C SER A 149 -9.14 25.81 -8.10
N LYS A 150 -9.32 25.53 -6.79
CA LYS A 150 -8.87 24.31 -6.12
C LYS A 150 -9.91 23.81 -5.14
N LEU A 151 -9.78 22.55 -4.76
CA LEU A 151 -10.52 21.95 -3.65
C LEU A 151 -9.55 21.34 -2.65
N MET A 152 -9.86 21.46 -1.36
CA MET A 152 -9.23 20.69 -0.29
C MET A 152 -10.21 19.64 0.21
N VAL A 153 -9.78 18.38 0.18
CA VAL A 153 -10.57 17.22 0.59
C VAL A 153 -9.95 16.67 1.86
N VAL A 154 -10.62 16.86 2.98
CA VAL A 154 -10.19 16.42 4.32
C VAL A 154 -10.95 15.14 4.66
N VAL A 155 -10.23 14.05 4.91
CA VAL A 155 -10.81 12.73 5.17
C VAL A 155 -10.44 12.26 6.56
N ARG A 156 -11.43 11.82 7.34
CA ARG A 156 -11.22 11.19 8.65
C ARG A 156 -11.78 9.77 8.67
N LEU A 157 -11.01 8.86 9.25
CA LEU A 157 -11.45 7.50 9.54
C LEU A 157 -12.31 7.54 10.83
N LEU A 158 -13.57 7.14 10.72
CA LEU A 158 -14.51 7.07 11.85
C LEU A 158 -14.46 5.68 12.50
N GLU A 159 -14.42 4.63 11.69
CA GLU A 159 -14.36 3.24 12.15
C GLU A 159 -13.42 2.45 11.25
N TYR A 160 -12.54 1.65 11.86
CA TYR A 160 -11.69 0.69 11.17
C TYR A 160 -11.99 -0.71 11.68
N ARG A 161 -12.36 -1.64 10.78
CA ARG A 161 -12.50 -3.06 11.11
C ARG A 161 -11.41 -3.85 10.41
N LYS A 162 -10.56 -4.51 11.19
CA LYS A 162 -9.57 -5.48 10.67
C LYS A 162 -10.33 -6.61 9.94
N PRO A 163 -9.82 -7.09 8.78
CA PRO A 163 -10.37 -8.28 8.13
C PRO A 163 -10.37 -9.47 9.11
N GLY A 164 -11.50 -10.18 9.24
CA GLY A 164 -11.60 -11.40 10.05
C GLY A 164 -12.09 -11.26 11.50
N SER A 165 -12.36 -10.07 12.03
CA SER A 165 -12.98 -9.95 13.36
C SER A 165 -14.50 -10.17 13.30
N SER A 166 -14.97 -11.35 13.73
CA SER A 166 -16.40 -11.58 13.99
C SER A 166 -16.92 -10.64 15.08
N PRO A 167 -18.22 -10.25 15.06
CA PRO A 167 -18.80 -9.49 16.15
C PRO A 167 -18.84 -10.36 17.41
N ARG A 168 -18.32 -9.85 18.54
CA ARG A 168 -18.71 -10.35 19.86
C ARG A 168 -20.20 -10.05 20.00
N ALA A 169 -21.03 -11.08 20.04
CA ALA A 169 -22.45 -10.95 20.30
C ALA A 169 -22.65 -10.41 21.71
N GLU A 170 -23.30 -9.25 21.81
CA GLU A 170 -23.94 -8.83 23.06
C GLU A 170 -25.11 -9.77 23.36
N SER A 171 -25.22 -10.12 24.63
CA SER A 171 -26.22 -11.01 25.19
C SER A 171 -27.61 -10.37 25.20
N ALA A 172 -28.55 -11.02 24.52
CA ALA A 172 -29.96 -11.12 24.88
C ALA A 172 -30.41 -12.48 24.30
N GLY A 173 -30.89 -13.44 25.09
CA GLY A 173 -32.09 -13.32 25.87
C GLY A 173 -33.26 -13.86 25.04
N ASP A 174 -33.59 -15.13 25.30
CA ASP A 174 -34.92 -15.74 25.19
C ASP A 174 -35.36 -16.58 23.96
N LEU A 175 -35.53 -17.89 24.27
CA LEU A 175 -36.64 -18.81 23.97
C LEU A 175 -37.39 -18.71 22.61
N SER A 176 -37.31 -19.77 21.79
CA SER A 176 -38.32 -20.86 21.78
C SER A 176 -38.39 -21.68 20.47
N THR A 177 -38.57 -22.99 20.68
CA THR A 177 -39.35 -23.98 19.90
C THR A 177 -38.91 -24.47 18.50
N LYS A 178 -38.57 -25.79 18.46
CA LYS A 178 -39.15 -26.90 17.66
C LYS A 178 -39.60 -26.54 16.22
N ARG A 179 -39.28 -27.31 15.15
CA ARG A 179 -39.55 -28.75 14.95
C ARG A 179 -39.14 -29.18 13.51
N ASN A 180 -38.68 -30.41 13.35
CA ASN A 180 -38.63 -31.28 12.15
C ASN A 180 -39.34 -30.84 10.85
N ARG A 181 -38.73 -31.17 9.70
CA ARG A 181 -39.29 -32.15 8.73
C ARG A 181 -38.29 -32.67 7.70
N ARG A 182 -38.46 -33.97 7.40
CA ARG A 182 -37.76 -34.82 6.43
C ARG A 182 -38.23 -34.57 5.00
N GLY A 183 -37.36 -34.92 4.04
CA GLY A 183 -37.71 -35.88 2.98
C GLY A 183 -37.71 -35.35 1.55
N GLY A 184 -37.18 -36.16 0.63
CA GLY A 184 -37.64 -36.18 -0.77
C GLY A 184 -36.56 -36.24 -1.83
N SER A 185 -36.13 -37.46 -2.17
CA SER A 185 -35.40 -37.81 -3.39
C SER A 185 -36.28 -37.68 -4.64
N SER A 186 -35.70 -37.36 -5.81
CA SER A 186 -36.13 -37.93 -7.10
C SER A 186 -35.05 -37.75 -8.18
N LYS A 187 -34.88 -38.81 -8.98
CA LYS A 187 -33.93 -39.05 -10.07
C LYS A 187 -34.53 -38.71 -11.45
N ALA A 188 -33.65 -38.80 -12.46
CA ALA A 188 -33.85 -38.99 -13.92
C ALA A 188 -34.15 -37.70 -14.68
N GLY A 189 -33.55 -37.38 -15.83
CA GLY A 189 -32.84 -38.07 -16.94
C GLY A 189 -33.15 -37.18 -18.18
N ALA A 190 -32.48 -37.13 -19.33
CA ALA A 190 -31.30 -37.75 -19.92
C ALA A 190 -31.07 -36.98 -21.27
N ILE A 191 -29.81 -36.98 -21.80
CA ILE A 191 -29.43 -37.01 -23.25
C ILE A 191 -29.77 -35.75 -24.09
N SER A 192 -28.87 -35.07 -24.81
CA SER A 192 -27.97 -35.49 -25.91
C SER A 192 -26.88 -34.42 -26.18
N ALA A 193 -25.61 -34.81 -26.29
CA ALA A 193 -24.85 -35.02 -27.54
C ALA A 193 -24.24 -33.74 -28.17
N HIS A 194 -22.92 -33.60 -28.07
CA HIS A 194 -22.03 -33.47 -29.23
C HIS A 194 -20.60 -33.86 -28.85
N ARG A 195 -19.86 -34.32 -29.84
CA ARG A 195 -18.79 -35.33 -29.81
C ARG A 195 -17.40 -34.71 -30.07
N ARG A 196 -16.41 -35.22 -29.32
CA ARG A 196 -14.94 -35.31 -29.53
C ARG A 196 -14.16 -34.06 -29.95
N LEU A 197 -13.14 -33.76 -29.13
CA LEU A 197 -11.74 -33.92 -29.52
C LEU A 197 -11.02 -34.72 -28.42
N GLU A 198 -10.55 -35.92 -28.76
CA GLU A 198 -9.67 -36.71 -27.90
C GLU A 198 -8.27 -36.08 -27.96
N SER A 199 -7.85 -35.47 -26.86
CA SER A 199 -6.47 -35.08 -26.58
C SER A 199 -6.00 -35.94 -25.41
N THR A 200 -5.00 -36.77 -25.67
CA THR A 200 -4.30 -37.56 -24.66
C THR A 200 -3.55 -36.62 -23.70
N ALA A 201 -4.17 -36.31 -22.57
CA ALA A 201 -3.49 -35.74 -21.41
C ALA A 201 -3.77 -36.67 -20.22
N VAL A 202 -2.83 -37.59 -19.98
CA VAL A 202 -2.76 -38.27 -18.68
C VAL A 202 -2.20 -37.22 -17.72
N GLY A 203 -3.07 -36.61 -16.91
CA GLY A 203 -2.62 -35.78 -15.79
C GLY A 203 -1.75 -36.61 -14.83
N PRO A 204 -0.83 -35.99 -14.07
CA PRO A 204 0.06 -36.75 -13.21
C PRO A 204 -0.75 -37.53 -12.16
N PRO A 205 -0.30 -38.75 -11.79
CA PRO A 205 -1.02 -39.59 -10.86
C PRO A 205 -1.02 -38.96 -9.46
N VAL A 206 -2.18 -38.95 -8.82
CA VAL A 206 -2.47 -38.45 -7.46
C VAL A 206 -1.48 -38.97 -6.39
N ASP A 207 -0.82 -40.10 -6.64
CA ASP A 207 0.19 -40.73 -5.79
C ASP A 207 1.50 -39.92 -5.68
N ARG A 208 1.89 -39.18 -6.72
CA ARG A 208 3.12 -38.35 -6.67
C ARG A 208 2.94 -37.12 -5.77
N LEU A 209 1.79 -36.44 -5.89
CA LEU A 209 1.44 -35.24 -5.13
C LEU A 209 1.36 -35.53 -3.63
N GLN A 210 0.72 -36.64 -3.25
CA GLN A 210 0.65 -37.07 -1.85
C GLN A 210 2.03 -37.41 -1.27
N ARG A 211 2.97 -37.88 -2.09
CA ARG A 211 4.35 -38.16 -1.67
C ARG A 211 5.18 -36.89 -1.50
N GLU A 212 5.01 -35.90 -2.37
CA GLU A 212 5.72 -34.61 -2.29
C GLU A 212 5.23 -33.80 -1.08
N GLU A 213 3.92 -33.71 -0.85
CA GLU A 213 3.35 -33.08 0.35
C GLU A 213 3.77 -33.78 1.65
N ALA A 214 3.79 -35.11 1.65
CA ALA A 214 4.28 -35.90 2.78
C ALA A 214 5.80 -35.75 2.99
N ALA A 215 6.59 -35.59 1.93
CA ALA A 215 8.04 -35.39 2.02
C ALA A 215 8.39 -34.03 2.63
N VAL A 216 7.75 -32.95 2.16
CA VAL A 216 7.92 -31.61 2.76
C VAL A 216 7.51 -31.63 4.22
N SER A 217 6.31 -32.16 4.53
CA SER A 217 5.84 -32.28 5.91
C SER A 217 6.80 -33.10 6.78
N HIS A 218 7.29 -34.24 6.29
CA HIS A 218 8.25 -35.07 7.02
C HIS A 218 9.58 -34.35 7.30
N LEU A 219 10.12 -33.62 6.32
CA LEU A 219 11.37 -32.86 6.48
C LEU A 219 11.21 -31.72 7.51
N PHE A 220 10.06 -31.05 7.56
CA PHE A 220 9.77 -30.08 8.62
C PHE A 220 9.65 -30.74 10.01
N HIS A 221 8.94 -31.87 10.13
CA HIS A 221 8.77 -32.55 11.43
C HIS A 221 10.06 -33.20 11.96
N SER A 222 10.95 -33.63 11.06
CA SER A 222 12.25 -34.20 11.41
C SER A 222 13.35 -33.15 11.62
N GLY A 223 13.06 -31.87 11.37
CA GLY A 223 14.01 -30.77 11.47
C GLY A 223 14.98 -30.66 10.28
N ALA A 224 14.93 -31.56 9.30
CA ALA A 224 15.79 -31.61 8.12
C ALA A 224 15.36 -30.69 6.97
N HIS A 225 14.51 -29.69 7.25
CA HIS A 225 13.94 -28.76 6.28
C HIS A 225 14.95 -27.95 5.44
N GLU A 226 16.18 -27.75 5.91
CA GLU A 226 17.26 -27.10 5.13
C GLU A 226 17.65 -27.87 3.84
N GLN A 227 17.22 -29.13 3.71
CA GLN A 227 17.46 -29.95 2.52
C GLN A 227 16.46 -29.66 1.39
N LEU A 228 15.39 -28.92 1.66
CA LEU A 228 14.39 -28.57 0.64
C LEU A 228 14.98 -27.58 -0.36
N ALA A 229 14.82 -27.86 -1.65
CA ALA A 229 15.14 -26.89 -2.67
C ALA A 229 14.05 -25.81 -2.75
N ASP A 230 14.41 -24.64 -3.28
CA ASP A 230 13.47 -23.54 -3.57
C ASP A 230 12.24 -24.03 -4.35
N ARG A 231 12.47 -24.93 -5.30
CA ARG A 231 11.45 -25.62 -6.09
C ARG A 231 10.46 -26.39 -5.20
N ASP A 232 10.93 -27.19 -4.27
CA ASP A 232 10.08 -28.06 -3.43
C ASP A 232 9.17 -27.23 -2.53
N LEU A 233 9.67 -26.10 -2.04
CA LEU A 233 8.89 -25.12 -1.29
C LEU A 233 7.78 -24.48 -2.14
N LEU A 234 8.06 -24.18 -3.41
CA LEU A 234 7.06 -23.65 -4.34
C LEU A 234 6.00 -24.67 -4.71
N VAL A 235 6.40 -25.92 -5.00
CA VAL A 235 5.44 -27.00 -5.29
C VAL A 235 4.43 -27.12 -4.16
N TRP A 236 4.93 -27.21 -2.92
CA TRP A 236 4.07 -27.28 -1.75
C TRP A 236 3.14 -26.07 -1.64
N LEU A 237 3.66 -24.85 -1.79
CA LEU A 237 2.85 -23.63 -1.74
C LEU A 237 1.74 -23.59 -2.80
N PHE A 238 2.06 -24.01 -4.03
CA PHE A 238 1.14 -24.01 -5.17
C PHE A 238 -0.01 -25.01 -4.95
N GLU A 239 0.30 -26.17 -4.39
CA GLU A 239 -0.70 -27.18 -4.03
C GLU A 239 -1.67 -26.66 -2.97
N GLN A 240 -1.16 -25.96 -1.95
CA GLN A 240 -2.00 -25.37 -0.90
C GLN A 240 -2.90 -24.24 -1.43
N SER A 241 -2.46 -23.54 -2.49
CA SER A 241 -3.26 -22.50 -3.17
C SER A 241 -4.10 -23.02 -4.34
N GLY A 242 -4.17 -24.33 -4.54
CA GLY A 242 -5.11 -24.99 -5.47
C GLY A 242 -4.55 -25.38 -6.84
N VAL A 243 -3.25 -25.18 -7.09
CA VAL A 243 -2.57 -25.64 -8.31
C VAL A 243 -1.94 -27.00 -8.02
N LYS A 244 -2.49 -28.09 -8.57
CA LYS A 244 -2.05 -29.46 -8.22
C LYS A 244 -1.35 -30.19 -9.37
N ALA A 245 -1.99 -30.30 -10.53
CA ALA A 245 -1.43 -31.10 -11.61
C ALA A 245 -0.16 -30.49 -12.21
N GLU A 246 -0.06 -29.16 -12.26
CA GLU A 246 1.03 -28.44 -12.91
C GLU A 246 2.05 -27.83 -11.92
N ALA A 247 1.91 -28.07 -10.61
CA ALA A 247 2.70 -27.41 -9.58
C ALA A 247 4.22 -27.61 -9.77
N ASP A 248 4.62 -28.83 -10.08
CA ASP A 248 6.00 -29.27 -10.28
C ASP A 248 6.67 -28.58 -11.47
N GLU A 249 5.98 -28.55 -12.61
CA GLU A 249 6.45 -27.88 -13.83
C GLU A 249 6.48 -26.35 -13.65
N LEU A 250 5.44 -25.77 -13.04
CA LEU A 250 5.38 -24.33 -12.79
C LEU A 250 6.46 -23.86 -11.82
N ALA A 251 6.69 -24.58 -10.73
CA ALA A 251 7.76 -24.27 -9.78
C ALA A 251 9.13 -24.32 -10.47
N SER A 252 9.37 -25.36 -11.28
CA SER A 252 10.62 -25.50 -12.03
C SER A 252 10.81 -24.36 -13.03
N LEU A 253 9.77 -24.01 -13.79
CA LEU A 253 9.78 -22.92 -14.76
C LEU A 253 10.08 -21.56 -14.11
N LEU A 254 9.47 -21.28 -12.95
CA LEU A 254 9.69 -20.02 -12.24
C LEU A 254 11.10 -19.95 -11.64
N VAL A 255 11.62 -21.04 -11.08
CA VAL A 255 13.00 -21.10 -10.57
C VAL A 255 14.00 -20.94 -11.72
N GLU A 256 13.76 -21.59 -12.86
CA GLU A 256 14.63 -21.45 -14.04
C GLU A 256 14.59 -20.02 -14.60
N HIS A 257 13.41 -19.40 -14.67
CA HIS A 257 13.25 -18.07 -15.24
C HIS A 257 13.73 -16.94 -14.34
N PHE A 258 13.52 -17.04 -13.01
CA PHE A 258 13.78 -15.96 -12.06
C PHE A 258 14.94 -16.23 -11.08
N GLY A 259 15.44 -17.46 -11.03
CA GLY A 259 16.65 -17.88 -10.32
C GLY A 259 16.54 -18.04 -8.81
N SER A 260 15.65 -17.33 -8.12
CA SER A 260 15.53 -17.41 -6.65
C SER A 260 14.11 -17.13 -6.16
N LEU A 261 13.75 -17.69 -4.99
CA LEU A 261 12.49 -17.38 -4.29
C LEU A 261 12.30 -15.89 -4.05
N ALA A 262 13.37 -15.17 -3.72
CA ALA A 262 13.32 -13.73 -3.48
C ALA A 262 12.92 -12.96 -4.75
N SER A 263 13.48 -13.30 -5.90
CA SER A 263 13.06 -12.75 -7.19
C SER A 263 11.60 -13.10 -7.52
N ILE A 264 11.22 -14.37 -7.40
CA ILE A 264 9.88 -14.87 -7.74
C ILE A 264 8.81 -14.14 -6.91
N THR A 265 9.00 -14.13 -5.59
CA THR A 265 8.03 -13.52 -4.67
C THR A 265 7.98 -12.00 -4.78
N ALA A 266 9.01 -11.35 -5.35
CA ALA A 266 9.04 -9.91 -5.55
C ALA A 266 8.25 -9.42 -6.77
N MET A 267 8.15 -10.20 -7.84
CA MET A 267 7.58 -9.79 -9.13
C MET A 267 6.14 -9.29 -9.08
N GLY A 268 5.83 -8.17 -9.77
CA GLY A 268 4.46 -7.63 -9.83
C GLY A 268 3.42 -8.66 -10.31
N HIS A 269 2.15 -8.47 -9.89
CA HIS A 269 1.05 -9.36 -10.27
C HIS A 269 0.90 -9.52 -11.79
N GLU A 270 1.16 -8.46 -12.57
CA GLU A 270 1.07 -8.50 -14.03
C GLU A 270 2.09 -9.48 -14.64
N ARG A 271 3.36 -9.41 -14.21
CA ARG A 271 4.42 -10.30 -14.71
C ARG A 271 4.22 -11.75 -14.27
N LEU A 272 3.69 -11.97 -13.07
CA LEU A 272 3.32 -13.33 -12.64
C LEU A 272 2.14 -13.86 -13.47
N GLY A 273 1.19 -12.99 -13.85
CA GLY A 273 0.05 -13.34 -14.69
C GLY A 273 0.41 -13.76 -16.12
N GLU A 274 1.65 -13.51 -16.57
CA GLU A 274 2.16 -13.97 -17.87
C GLU A 274 2.40 -15.49 -17.91
N PHE A 275 2.47 -16.16 -16.75
CA PHE A 275 2.74 -17.60 -16.66
C PHE A 275 1.42 -18.40 -16.61
N PRO A 276 1.06 -19.13 -17.68
CA PRO A 276 -0.17 -19.92 -17.71
C PRO A 276 -0.15 -20.99 -16.62
N GLY A 277 -1.19 -21.05 -15.79
CA GLY A 277 -1.29 -22.01 -14.68
C GLY A 277 -1.10 -21.39 -13.29
N LEU A 278 -0.55 -20.16 -13.19
CA LEU A 278 -0.60 -19.40 -11.94
C LEU A 278 -1.99 -18.83 -11.70
N THR A 279 -2.64 -19.30 -10.64
CA THR A 279 -3.93 -18.76 -10.19
C THR A 279 -3.75 -17.46 -9.41
N SER A 280 -4.81 -16.64 -9.35
CA SER A 280 -4.83 -15.44 -8.50
C SER A 280 -4.49 -15.76 -7.03
N ASP A 281 -4.94 -16.90 -6.52
CA ASP A 281 -4.69 -17.34 -5.15
C ASP A 281 -3.22 -17.71 -4.94
N THR A 282 -2.60 -18.35 -5.94
CA THR A 282 -1.17 -18.70 -5.92
C THR A 282 -0.30 -17.44 -5.95
N MET A 283 -0.61 -16.49 -6.83
CA MET A 283 0.08 -15.19 -6.87
C MET A 283 -0.08 -14.43 -5.55
N THR A 284 -1.29 -14.42 -4.98
CA THR A 284 -1.54 -13.81 -3.67
C THR A 284 -0.73 -14.48 -2.57
N THR A 285 -0.65 -15.82 -2.57
CA THR A 285 0.12 -16.60 -1.59
C THR A 285 1.60 -16.23 -1.63
N LEU A 286 2.21 -16.11 -2.82
CA LEU A 286 3.59 -15.64 -2.98
C LEU A 286 3.79 -14.24 -2.39
N LYS A 287 2.82 -13.34 -2.56
CA LYS A 287 2.86 -11.99 -1.96
C LYS A 287 2.74 -12.01 -0.45
N VAL A 288 1.88 -12.87 0.09
CA VAL A 288 1.73 -13.06 1.53
C VAL A 288 3.03 -13.58 2.15
N VAL A 289 3.66 -14.58 1.53
CA VAL A 289 4.95 -15.13 2.00
C VAL A 289 6.03 -14.04 2.05
N ARG A 290 6.17 -13.24 0.98
CA ARG A 290 7.13 -12.10 0.96
C ARG A 290 6.85 -11.09 2.07
N GLU A 291 5.59 -10.73 2.26
CA GLU A 291 5.20 -9.75 3.28
C GLU A 291 5.40 -10.30 4.69
N LEU A 292 5.15 -11.59 4.93
CA LEU A 292 5.45 -12.26 6.20
C LEU A 292 6.94 -12.27 6.49
N ALA A 293 7.75 -12.74 5.54
CA ALA A 293 9.21 -12.76 5.67
C ALA A 293 9.75 -11.37 5.95
N THR A 294 9.27 -10.36 5.22
CA THR A 294 9.61 -8.95 5.50
C THR A 294 9.28 -8.58 6.94
N ARG A 295 8.05 -8.83 7.39
CA ARG A 295 7.59 -8.39 8.71
C ARG A 295 8.36 -9.05 9.83
N ILE A 296 8.75 -10.31 9.67
CA ILE A 296 9.60 -11.02 10.63
C ILE A 296 10.95 -10.30 10.75
N VAL A 297 11.63 -10.07 9.63
CA VAL A 297 12.91 -9.33 9.63
C VAL A 297 12.74 -7.91 10.18
N ARG A 298 11.62 -7.24 9.87
CA ARG A 298 11.29 -5.92 10.42
C ARG A 298 11.14 -5.95 11.93
N LEU A 299 10.41 -6.92 12.48
CA LEU A 299 10.17 -7.04 13.91
C LEU A 299 11.49 -7.21 14.67
N GLU A 300 12.37 -8.07 14.18
CA GLU A 300 13.72 -8.24 14.74
C GLU A 300 14.51 -6.92 14.70
N THR A 301 14.36 -6.15 13.62
CA THR A 301 14.98 -4.83 13.43
C THR A 301 14.36 -3.74 14.32
N MET A 302 13.07 -3.83 14.64
CA MET A 302 12.35 -2.82 15.43
C MET A 302 12.60 -2.95 16.94
N GLU A 303 12.86 -4.16 17.44
CA GLU A 303 13.07 -4.38 18.87
C GLU A 303 14.47 -3.97 19.34
N ASN A 304 15.41 -3.80 18.40
CA ASN A 304 16.80 -3.48 18.69
C ASN A 304 17.18 -2.07 18.18
N PRO A 305 18.12 -1.40 18.86
CA PRO A 305 18.79 -0.22 18.30
C PRO A 305 19.39 -0.55 16.93
N VAL A 306 19.00 0.20 15.91
CA VAL A 306 19.62 0.13 14.58
C VAL A 306 20.99 0.78 14.68
N VAL A 307 22.03 -0.01 14.45
CA VAL A 307 23.38 0.52 14.30
C VAL A 307 23.63 0.74 12.81
N PRO A 308 24.24 1.87 12.41
CA PRO A 308 24.72 2.05 11.03
C PRO A 308 25.61 0.86 10.64
N ASP A 309 25.53 0.44 9.38
CA ASP A 309 26.27 -0.74 8.88
C ASP A 309 25.92 -2.07 9.58
N SER A 310 24.88 -2.10 10.43
CA SER A 310 24.46 -3.35 11.05
C SER A 310 23.88 -4.29 10.01
N ARG A 311 24.29 -5.55 10.10
CA ARG A 311 23.73 -6.63 9.27
C ARG A 311 22.20 -6.61 9.28
N GLN A 312 21.60 -6.32 10.41
CA GLN A 312 20.14 -6.33 10.57
C GLN A 312 19.42 -5.30 9.67
N VAL A 313 19.86 -4.03 9.65
CA VAL A 313 19.23 -3.02 8.78
C VAL A 313 19.49 -3.30 7.29
N ILE A 314 20.68 -3.82 6.98
CA ILE A 314 21.04 -4.22 5.62
C ILE A 314 20.15 -5.37 5.14
N GLU A 315 20.03 -6.45 5.92
CA GLU A 315 19.18 -7.60 5.55
C GLU A 315 17.71 -7.19 5.45
N TYR A 316 17.25 -6.28 6.33
CA TYR A 316 15.93 -5.71 6.21
C TYR A 316 15.72 -4.97 4.89
N CYS A 317 16.61 -4.04 4.55
CA CYS A 317 16.56 -3.29 3.30
C CYS A 317 16.68 -4.21 2.07
N ARG A 318 17.55 -5.23 2.13
CA ARG A 318 17.70 -6.23 1.06
C ARG A 318 16.43 -7.05 0.85
N ALA A 319 15.87 -7.62 1.91
CA ALA A 319 14.62 -8.37 1.86
C ALA A 319 13.48 -7.53 1.27
N ARG A 320 13.48 -6.22 1.58
CA ARG A 320 12.45 -5.31 1.07
C ARG A 320 12.66 -4.85 -0.36
N MET A 321 13.89 -4.57 -0.77
CA MET A 321 14.13 -3.69 -1.93
C MET A 321 14.97 -4.36 -3.03
N ALA A 322 15.77 -5.38 -2.72
CA ALA A 322 16.77 -5.91 -3.67
C ALA A 322 16.19 -6.45 -4.98
N HIS A 323 14.95 -6.95 -4.95
CA HIS A 323 14.27 -7.55 -6.11
C HIS A 323 13.13 -6.70 -6.65
N GLU A 324 13.01 -5.45 -6.23
CA GLU A 324 12.06 -4.51 -6.82
C GLU A 324 12.46 -4.15 -8.25
N ALA A 325 11.46 -4.08 -9.14
CA ALA A 325 11.66 -3.86 -10.56
C ALA A 325 11.84 -2.37 -10.91
N VAL A 326 11.40 -1.48 -10.04
CA VAL A 326 11.52 -0.04 -10.16
C VAL A 326 12.42 0.46 -9.04
N GLU A 327 13.11 1.56 -9.27
CA GLU A 327 13.89 2.23 -8.24
C GLU A 327 12.94 2.87 -7.21
N HIS A 328 13.21 2.62 -5.94
CA HIS A 328 12.47 3.15 -4.80
C HIS A 328 13.46 3.71 -3.79
N VAL A 329 13.11 4.84 -3.18
CA VAL A 329 13.84 5.37 -2.02
C VAL A 329 13.03 5.05 -0.78
N ARG A 330 13.68 4.61 0.28
CA ARG A 330 13.08 4.24 1.56
C ARG A 330 13.78 5.01 2.67
N LEU A 331 12.98 5.57 3.58
CA LEU A 331 13.45 6.28 4.75
C LEU A 331 13.06 5.50 6.00
N LEU A 332 14.07 5.18 6.80
CA LEU A 332 13.91 4.60 8.13
C LEU A 332 14.06 5.73 9.14
N TYR A 333 12.99 6.07 9.86
CA TYR A 333 12.97 7.09 10.89
C TYR A 333 13.25 6.47 12.24
N LEU A 334 14.22 7.01 12.98
CA LEU A 334 14.75 6.40 14.20
C LEU A 334 14.63 7.34 15.40
N ASP A 335 14.44 6.77 16.59
CA ASP A 335 14.38 7.51 17.86
C ASP A 335 15.78 7.84 18.42
N GLN A 336 15.82 8.44 19.61
CA GLN A 336 17.06 8.78 20.34
C GLN A 336 17.98 7.59 20.63
N LYS A 337 17.43 6.37 20.66
CA LYS A 337 18.15 5.11 20.89
C LYS A 337 18.36 4.37 19.57
N ASN A 338 18.22 5.07 18.43
CA ASN A 338 18.25 4.54 17.08
C ASN A 338 17.26 3.38 16.83
N ARG A 339 16.14 3.31 17.55
CA ARG A 339 15.11 2.29 17.29
C ARG A 339 14.19 2.76 16.17
N LEU A 340 13.79 1.83 15.31
CA LEU A 340 12.93 2.13 14.17
C LEU A 340 11.53 2.57 14.62
N ILE A 341 11.20 3.85 14.39
CA ILE A 341 9.88 4.43 14.62
C ILE A 341 8.97 4.14 13.42
N SER A 342 9.45 4.46 12.22
CA SER A 342 8.69 4.34 10.98
C SER A 342 9.60 3.94 9.82
N ASP A 343 9.03 3.20 8.88
CA ASP A 343 9.66 2.80 7.63
C ASP A 343 8.73 3.20 6.48
N GLU A 344 9.20 4.11 5.63
CA GLU A 344 8.38 4.74 4.60
C GLU A 344 9.08 4.69 3.24
N ALA A 345 8.36 4.21 2.23
CA ALA A 345 8.82 4.19 0.84
C ALA A 345 8.31 5.43 0.11
N TYR A 346 9.21 6.04 -0.65
CA TYR A 346 8.97 7.13 -1.58
C TYR A 346 9.19 6.62 -2.99
N ASN A 347 8.16 6.75 -3.82
CA ASN A 347 8.16 6.25 -5.19
C ASN A 347 8.30 7.41 -6.16
N GLY A 348 9.23 7.29 -7.10
CA GLY A 348 9.32 8.16 -8.26
C GLY A 348 8.34 7.67 -9.31
N GLY A 349 7.33 8.47 -9.64
CA GLY A 349 6.49 8.19 -10.79
C GLY A 349 7.25 8.50 -12.07
N GLY A 350 7.88 7.51 -12.70
CA GLY A 350 8.48 7.64 -14.03
C GLY A 350 9.74 6.82 -14.28
N VAL A 351 10.16 6.79 -15.54
CA VAL A 351 11.34 6.05 -16.08
C VAL A 351 12.68 6.67 -15.64
N SER A 352 12.66 7.76 -14.86
CA SER A 352 13.86 8.47 -14.41
C SER A 352 13.76 8.78 -12.91
N SER A 353 14.74 8.27 -12.15
CA SER A 353 15.15 8.60 -10.77
C SER A 353 14.09 9.13 -9.80
N VAL A 354 13.92 8.45 -8.66
CA VAL A 354 13.07 8.89 -7.55
C VAL A 354 13.59 10.21 -6.96
N GLN A 355 12.82 11.30 -7.11
CA GLN A 355 13.12 12.56 -6.42
C GLN A 355 12.44 12.61 -5.05
N VAL A 356 13.20 12.34 -3.98
CA VAL A 356 12.75 12.57 -2.61
C VAL A 356 13.21 13.95 -2.16
N SER A 357 12.27 14.83 -1.84
CA SER A 357 12.59 16.17 -1.33
C SER A 357 13.02 16.13 0.14
N PRO A 358 14.17 16.73 0.52
CA PRO A 358 14.58 16.85 1.93
C PRO A 358 13.51 17.53 2.80
N ARG A 359 12.78 18.51 2.25
CA ARG A 359 11.70 19.22 2.94
C ARG A 359 10.61 18.26 3.43
N THR A 360 10.21 17.31 2.58
CA THR A 360 9.16 16.34 2.92
C THR A 360 9.64 15.37 3.98
N VAL A 361 10.87 14.90 3.86
CA VAL A 361 11.49 13.97 4.83
C VAL A 361 11.66 14.64 6.20
N ILE A 362 12.16 15.89 6.23
CA ILE A 362 12.31 16.66 7.48
C ILE A 362 10.96 16.89 8.15
N LYS A 363 9.95 17.32 7.39
CA LYS A 363 8.59 17.50 7.93
C LYS A 363 8.09 16.20 8.57
N ARG A 364 8.33 15.06 7.90
CA ARG A 364 7.92 13.76 8.40
C ARG A 364 8.69 13.32 9.64
N ALA A 365 10.00 13.52 9.66
CA ALA A 365 10.86 13.24 10.81
C ALA A 365 10.40 14.02 12.05
N ILE A 366 10.06 15.31 11.90
CA ILE A 366 9.54 16.15 12.98
C ILE A 366 8.21 15.59 13.52
N VAL A 367 7.27 15.24 12.64
CA VAL A 367 5.97 14.65 13.04
C VAL A 367 6.17 13.35 13.83
N LEU A 368 7.18 12.56 13.47
CA LEU A 368 7.50 11.30 14.13
C LEU A 368 8.37 11.47 15.39
N ASN A 369 8.83 12.68 15.69
CA ASN A 369 9.88 12.95 16.68
C ASN A 369 11.15 12.10 16.45
N ALA A 370 11.50 11.88 15.19
CA ALA A 370 12.70 11.16 14.83
C ALA A 370 13.94 12.02 15.11
N GLN A 371 15.00 11.40 15.63
CA GLN A 371 16.30 12.05 15.83
C GLN A 371 17.30 11.72 14.74
N SER A 372 17.09 10.61 14.05
CA SER A 372 17.95 10.23 12.96
C SER A 372 17.18 9.46 11.89
N ILE A 373 17.76 9.40 10.70
CA ILE A 373 17.22 8.70 9.54
C ILE A 373 18.30 7.83 8.90
N ILE A 374 17.88 6.73 8.29
CA ILE A 374 18.67 6.00 7.28
C ILE A 374 17.91 6.12 5.96
N MET A 375 18.63 6.52 4.92
CA MET A 375 18.13 6.48 3.55
C MET A 375 18.57 5.18 2.89
N ALA A 376 17.71 4.56 2.11
CA ALA A 376 18.08 3.43 1.27
C ALA A 376 17.40 3.53 -0.08
N HIS A 377 18.07 3.14 -1.16
CA HIS A 377 17.42 2.95 -2.46
C HIS A 377 17.90 1.69 -3.15
N ASN A 378 17.09 1.15 -4.06
CA ASN A 378 17.49 -0.01 -4.85
C ASN A 378 17.91 0.37 -6.26
N HIS A 379 18.94 -0.31 -6.77
CA HIS A 379 19.29 -0.27 -8.18
C HIS A 379 18.66 -1.48 -8.89
N PRO A 380 17.66 -1.29 -9.78
CA PRO A 380 17.03 -2.40 -10.51
C PRO A 380 18.01 -3.18 -11.40
N SER A 381 19.11 -2.53 -11.82
CA SER A 381 20.24 -3.15 -12.54
C SER A 381 20.90 -4.27 -11.73
N GLY A 382 20.79 -4.21 -10.41
CA GLY A 382 21.36 -5.16 -9.47
C GLY A 382 22.75 -4.79 -8.94
N ASP A 383 23.43 -3.81 -9.56
CA ASP A 383 24.74 -3.30 -9.13
C ASP A 383 24.57 -2.19 -8.07
N PRO A 384 25.05 -2.35 -6.83
CA PRO A 384 24.92 -1.35 -5.77
C PRO A 384 25.95 -0.21 -5.86
N SER A 385 26.76 -0.12 -6.93
CA SER A 385 27.75 0.95 -7.09
C SER A 385 27.09 2.34 -7.12
N PRO A 386 27.58 3.32 -6.33
CA PRO A 386 26.98 4.65 -6.26
C PRO A 386 27.20 5.45 -7.54
N SER A 387 26.15 6.10 -8.01
CA SER A 387 26.21 7.08 -9.08
C SER A 387 26.57 8.48 -8.54
N PRO A 388 27.04 9.41 -9.39
CA PRO A 388 27.24 10.80 -8.99
C PRO A 388 25.97 11.47 -8.43
N ALA A 389 24.80 11.10 -8.95
CA ALA A 389 23.51 11.63 -8.49
C ALA A 389 23.18 11.16 -7.07
N ASP A 390 23.49 9.90 -6.73
CA ASP A 390 23.30 9.37 -5.37
C ASP A 390 24.14 10.17 -4.36
N ILE A 391 25.39 10.48 -4.71
CA ILE A 391 26.31 11.24 -3.87
C ILE A 391 25.81 12.68 -3.70
N GLU A 392 25.32 13.31 -4.78
CA GLU A 392 24.78 14.67 -4.74
C GLU A 392 23.54 14.77 -3.86
N VAL A 393 22.58 13.86 -4.03
CA VAL A 393 21.37 13.76 -3.19
C VAL A 393 21.75 13.53 -1.73
N THR A 394 22.72 12.66 -1.46
CA THR A 394 23.21 12.43 -0.08
C THR A 394 23.72 13.71 0.56
N ARG A 395 24.52 14.49 -0.16
CA ARG A 395 25.07 15.77 0.33
C ARG A 395 23.97 16.81 0.57
N GLU A 396 23.00 16.88 -0.34
CA GLU A 396 21.83 17.76 -0.15
C GLU A 396 21.09 17.40 1.13
N PHE A 397 20.84 16.11 1.37
CA PHE A 397 20.20 15.62 2.57
C PHE A 397 21.00 15.92 3.83
N LEU A 398 22.31 15.65 3.84
CA LEU A 398 23.19 15.95 5.00
C LEU A 398 23.10 17.42 5.41
N CYS A 399 23.18 18.33 4.44
CA CYS A 399 23.01 19.75 4.68
C CYS A 399 21.61 20.08 5.21
N ALA A 400 20.56 19.53 4.61
CA ALA A 400 19.19 19.86 4.98
C ALA A 400 18.82 19.34 6.38
N VAL A 401 19.11 18.08 6.70
CA VAL A 401 18.69 17.44 7.95
C VAL A 401 19.43 18.01 9.16
N SER A 402 20.71 18.37 9.00
CA SER A 402 21.53 18.94 10.08
C SER A 402 20.99 20.29 10.56
N THR A 403 20.38 21.11 9.68
CA THR A 403 19.81 22.42 10.06
C THR A 403 18.68 22.34 11.10
N VAL A 404 18.06 21.18 11.24
CA VAL A 404 16.95 20.94 12.18
C VAL A 404 17.32 19.95 13.29
N GLY A 405 18.60 19.62 13.44
CA GLY A 405 19.07 18.67 14.45
C GLY A 405 18.70 17.20 14.16
N LEU A 406 18.37 16.88 12.91
CA LEU A 406 18.14 15.50 12.45
C LEU A 406 19.45 14.95 11.86
N LYS A 407 19.80 13.69 12.18
CA LYS A 407 21.02 13.06 11.65
C LYS A 407 20.71 12.09 10.49
N LEU A 408 21.42 12.19 9.38
CA LEU A 408 21.48 11.09 8.39
C LEU A 408 22.55 10.10 8.86
N LEU A 409 22.13 8.94 9.35
CA LEU A 409 23.06 7.92 9.84
C LEU A 409 23.78 7.22 8.71
N ASP A 410 23.06 6.87 7.64
CA ASP A 410 23.61 6.20 6.47
C ASP A 410 22.74 6.42 5.23
N HIS A 411 23.35 6.21 4.06
CA HIS A 411 22.68 6.04 2.79
C HIS A 411 23.10 4.69 2.16
N LEU A 412 22.14 3.76 2.10
CA LEU A 412 22.34 2.40 1.62
C LEU A 412 21.86 2.23 0.18
N ILE A 413 22.74 1.79 -0.71
CA ILE A 413 22.37 1.36 -2.06
C ILE A 413 22.20 -0.16 -2.07
N ILE A 414 21.03 -0.62 -2.47
CA ILE A 414 20.64 -2.03 -2.43
C ILE A 414 20.59 -2.60 -3.85
N GLY A 415 21.47 -3.55 -4.14
CA GLY A 415 21.48 -4.33 -5.38
C GLY A 415 21.07 -5.78 -5.15
N ARG A 416 20.83 -6.50 -6.24
CA ARG A 416 20.63 -7.96 -6.19
C ARG A 416 21.90 -8.66 -5.72
N SER A 417 23.06 -8.23 -6.25
CA SER A 417 24.37 -8.83 -5.94
C SER A 417 24.94 -8.43 -4.58
N GLY A 418 24.41 -7.37 -3.96
CA GLY A 418 24.98 -6.86 -2.71
C GLY A 418 24.38 -5.53 -2.27
N HIS A 419 25.08 -4.83 -1.40
CA HIS A 419 24.70 -3.50 -0.95
C HIS A 419 25.97 -2.66 -0.77
N VAL A 420 25.80 -1.35 -0.74
CA VAL A 420 26.86 -0.39 -0.45
C VAL A 420 26.32 0.60 0.58
N SER A 421 27.15 0.94 1.57
CA SER A 421 26.92 2.08 2.48
C SER A 421 27.80 3.23 2.02
N LEU A 422 27.19 4.39 1.72
CA LEU A 422 27.97 5.57 1.34
C LEU A 422 28.81 6.09 2.52
N ARG A 423 28.34 5.90 3.75
CA ARG A 423 29.12 6.22 4.95
C ARG A 423 30.35 5.33 5.05
N SER A 424 30.20 4.01 4.93
CA SER A 424 31.33 3.06 4.97
C SER A 424 32.34 3.28 3.85
N LEU A 425 31.89 3.76 2.68
CA LEU A 425 32.77 4.17 1.58
C LEU A 425 33.46 5.53 1.80
N GLY A 426 33.14 6.24 2.88
CA GLY A 426 33.78 7.52 3.23
C GLY A 426 33.24 8.73 2.46
N TYR A 427 32.03 8.65 1.89
CA TYR A 427 31.42 9.81 1.22
C TYR A 427 30.94 10.88 2.21
N PHE A 428 30.70 10.50 3.46
CA PHE A 428 30.42 11.40 4.58
C PHE A 428 30.66 10.70 5.93
N GLU A 429 30.78 11.50 6.99
CA GLU A 429 30.81 11.04 8.37
C GLU A 429 29.51 11.48 9.07
N SER A 430 29.02 10.65 10.00
CA SER A 430 27.90 11.00 10.87
C SER A 430 28.42 11.24 12.28
N ASP A 431 28.31 12.50 12.73
CA ASP A 431 28.71 12.99 14.06
C ASP A 431 28.02 12.25 15.22
#